data_AF-A0A944MNN0-F1
#
_entry.id   AF-A0A944MNN0-F1
#
_cell.length_a   1.000
_cell.length_b   1.000
_cell.length_c   1.000
_cell.angle_alpha   90.00
_cell.angle_beta   90.00
_cell.angle_gamma   90.00
#
_symmetry.space_group_name_H-M   'P 1'
#
loop_
_entity.id
_entity.type
_entity.pdbx_description
1 polymer ?
#
loop_
_entity_poly.entity_id
_entity_poly.type
_entity_poly.pdbx_seq_one_letter_code
_entity_poly.pdbx_strand_id
1 'polypeptide(L)' 'MKNKAVDKFLEENNMTYMFLLLANLEAERLAKLPFSLKEKLGGKITSKALDHIATNSIPDYVAQEVEKTLKEEN' A
#
# COMPACT_ATOMS: atom_id res chain seq x y z
N MET A 1 15.47 -1.92 -6.45
CA MET A 1 15.92 -2.30 -5.09
C MET A 1 14.99 -3.40 -4.60
N LYS A 2 15.52 -4.55 -4.15
CA LYS A 2 14.67 -5.62 -3.59
C LYS A 2 14.01 -5.12 -2.30
N ASN A 3 12.70 -5.35 -2.15
CA ASN A 3 12.02 -4.98 -0.91
C ASN A 3 12.32 -6.05 0.15
N LYS A 4 13.12 -5.69 1.15
CA LYS A 4 13.53 -6.59 2.24
C LYS A 4 12.35 -7.14 3.05
N ALA A 5 11.25 -6.39 3.19
CA ALA A 5 10.07 -6.85 3.91
C ALA A 5 9.33 -7.94 3.11
N VAL A 6 9.24 -7.79 1.78
CA VAL A 6 8.64 -8.80 0.90
C VAL A 6 9.47 -10.08 0.93
N ASP A 7 10.78 -9.97 0.77
CA ASP A 7 11.69 -11.12 0.81
C ASP A 7 11.55 -11.85 2.17
N LYS A 8 11.59 -11.11 3.28
CA LYS A 8 11.41 -11.66 4.62
C LYS A 8 10.06 -12.36 4.79
N PHE A 9 8.97 -11.77 4.32
CA PHE A 9 7.64 -12.38 4.41
C PHE A 9 7.62 -13.73 3.69
N LEU A 10 8.16 -13.79 2.46
CA LEU A 10 8.18 -15.01 1.64
C LEU A 10 9.09 -16.10 2.21
N GLU A 11 10.20 -15.72 2.86
CA GLU A 11 11.13 -16.66 3.51
C GLU A 11 10.54 -17.24 4.80
N GLU A 12 9.87 -16.41 5.61
CA GLU A 12 9.30 -16.82 6.90
C GLU A 12 7.94 -17.51 6.76
N ASN A 13 7.21 -17.27 5.66
CA ASN A 13 5.84 -17.73 5.48
C ASN A 13 5.67 -18.50 4.17
N ASN A 14 5.26 -19.76 4.24
CA ASN A 14 4.95 -20.58 3.07
C ASN A 14 3.54 -20.28 2.49
N MET A 15 3.25 -18.99 2.25
CA MET A 15 1.94 -18.49 1.84
C MET A 15 2.00 -17.57 0.62
N THR A 16 2.94 -17.82 -0.29
CA THR A 16 3.21 -16.98 -1.47
C THR A 16 1.97 -16.69 -2.31
N TYR A 17 1.13 -17.70 -2.56
CA TYR A 17 -0.09 -17.50 -3.35
C TYR A 17 -1.08 -16.56 -2.68
N MET A 18 -1.33 -16.77 -1.37
CA MET A 18 -2.20 -15.89 -0.58
C MET A 18 -1.66 -14.47 -0.54
N PHE A 19 -0.35 -14.31 -0.33
CA PHE A 19 0.33 -13.02 -0.35
C PHE A 19 0.10 -12.26 -1.66
N LEU A 20 0.26 -12.93 -2.81
CA LEU A 20 0.02 -12.33 -4.12
C LEU A 20 -1.46 -11.99 -4.34
N LEU A 21 -2.38 -12.82 -3.86
CA LEU A 21 -3.81 -12.58 -3.97
C LEU A 21 -4.22 -11.32 -3.18
N LEU A 22 -3.71 -11.17 -1.95
CA LEU A 22 -3.91 -9.97 -1.14
C LEU A 22 -3.26 -8.73 -1.76
N ALA A 23 -2.04 -8.86 -2.30
CA ALA A 23 -1.35 -7.76 -2.96
C ALA A 23 -2.11 -7.29 -4.22
N ASN A 24 -2.75 -8.20 -4.97
CA ASN A 24 -3.60 -7.83 -6.10
C ASN A 24 -4.84 -7.05 -5.65
N LEU A 25 -5.52 -7.50 -4.59
CA LEU A 25 -6.67 -6.77 -4.04
C LEU A 25 -6.28 -5.37 -3.54
N GLU A 26 -5.12 -5.25 -2.90
CA GLU A 26 -4.60 -3.94 -2.47
C GLU A 26 -4.22 -3.06 -3.66
N ALA A 27 -3.60 -3.63 -4.71
CA ALA A 27 -3.30 -2.88 -5.93
C ALA A 27 -4.58 -2.34 -6.60
N GLU A 28 -5.66 -3.12 -6.63
CA GLU A 28 -6.97 -2.66 -7.10
C GLU A 28 -7.54 -1.54 -6.24
N ARG A 29 -7.41 -1.64 -4.90
CA ARG A 29 -7.82 -0.57 -3.97
C ARG A 29 -7.06 0.72 -4.25
N LEU A 30 -5.74 0.64 -4.37
CA LEU A 30 -4.87 1.80 -4.66
C LEU A 30 -5.15 2.40 -6.03
N ALA A 31 -5.47 1.59 -7.05
CA ALA A 31 -5.82 2.06 -8.39
C ALA A 31 -7.12 2.89 -8.38
N LYS A 32 -8.07 2.54 -7.51
CA LYS A 32 -9.36 3.23 -7.33
C LYS A 32 -9.24 4.54 -6.54
N LEU A 33 -8.07 4.87 -5.97
CA LEU A 33 -7.87 6.14 -5.29
C LEU A 33 -8.00 7.32 -6.28
N PRO A 34 -8.46 8.50 -5.80
CA PRO A 34 -8.42 9.76 -6.54
C PRO A 34 -7.02 10.06 -7.09
N PHE A 35 -6.96 10.80 -8.21
CA PHE A 35 -5.70 11.14 -8.87
C PHE A 35 -4.72 11.87 -7.93
N SER A 36 -5.22 12.85 -7.16
CA SER A 36 -4.45 13.61 -6.15
C SER A 36 -3.73 12.72 -5.14
N LEU A 37 -4.39 11.64 -4.69
CA LEU A 37 -3.83 10.67 -3.76
C LEU A 37 -2.82 9.75 -4.43
N LYS A 38 -3.08 9.36 -5.68
CA LYS A 38 -2.17 8.49 -6.43
C LYS A 38 -0.82 9.15 -6.72
N GLU A 39 -0.79 10.46 -6.97
CA GLU A 39 0.47 11.20 -7.13
C GLU A 39 1.33 11.17 -5.85
N LYS A 40 0.71 11.10 -4.68
CA LYS A 40 1.39 11.06 -3.38
C LYS A 40 1.93 9.68 -3.00
N LEU A 41 1.47 8.60 -3.64
CA LEU A 41 1.89 7.23 -3.32
C LEU A 41 3.39 7.00 -3.54
N GLY A 42 4.04 7.76 -4.42
CA GLY A 42 5.49 7.68 -4.64
C GLY A 42 5.96 6.30 -5.08
N GLY A 43 5.93 6.03 -6.38
CA GLY A 43 6.37 4.76 -6.99
C GLY A 43 5.24 4.01 -7.70
N LYS A 44 5.47 2.74 -8.04
CA LYS A 44 4.47 1.90 -8.72
C LYS A 44 3.45 1.37 -7.71
N ILE A 45 2.17 1.39 -8.07
CA ILE A 45 1.06 0.85 -7.26
C ILE A 45 1.35 -0.59 -6.81
N THR A 46 1.82 -1.43 -7.72
CA THR A 46 2.13 -2.84 -7.42
C THR A 46 3.23 -2.98 -6.37
N SER A 47 4.25 -2.11 -6.39
CA SER A 47 5.28 -2.10 -5.36
C SER A 47 4.70 -1.71 -4.01
N LYS A 48 3.87 -0.66 -3.96
CA LYS A 48 3.21 -0.25 -2.70
C LYS A 48 2.27 -1.30 -2.15
N ALA A 49 1.51 -1.97 -2.99
CA ALA A 49 0.62 -3.03 -2.56
C ALA A 49 1.39 -4.19 -1.92
N LEU A 50 2.50 -4.63 -2.54
CA LEU A 50 3.37 -5.65 -1.96
C LEU A 50 3.95 -5.21 -0.60
N ASP A 51 4.36 -3.94 -0.49
CA ASP A 51 4.90 -3.38 0.75
C ASP A 51 3.85 -3.36 1.87
N HIS A 52 2.62 -2.92 1.56
CA HIS A 52 1.53 -2.87 2.54
C HIS A 52 1.21 -4.25 3.09
N ILE A 53 1.10 -5.26 2.21
CA ILE A 53 0.80 -6.63 2.63
C ILE A 53 1.97 -7.25 3.39
N ALA A 54 3.20 -7.07 2.92
CA ALA A 54 4.38 -7.64 3.57
C ALA A 54 4.63 -7.07 4.98
N THR A 55 4.27 -5.81 5.20
CA THR A 55 4.40 -5.14 6.51
C THR A 55 3.12 -5.18 7.35
N ASN A 56 2.04 -5.75 6.82
CA ASN A 56 0.69 -5.69 7.40
C ASN A 56 0.28 -4.26 7.79
N SER A 57 0.72 -3.26 7.02
CA SER A 57 0.45 -1.83 7.24
C SER A 57 -0.26 -1.28 6.01
N ILE A 58 -1.58 -1.18 6.10
CA ILE A 58 -2.46 -0.71 5.02
C ILE A 58 -2.95 0.69 5.38
N PRO A 59 -2.41 1.76 4.78
CA PRO A 59 -2.82 3.12 5.12
C PRO A 59 -4.23 3.46 4.63
N ASP A 60 -4.94 4.25 5.42
CA ASP A 60 -6.18 4.91 5.00
C ASP A 60 -5.87 6.29 4.43
N TYR A 61 -5.59 6.31 3.12
CA TYR A 61 -5.23 7.51 2.38
C TYR A 61 -6.33 8.58 2.36
N VAL A 62 -7.60 8.16 2.43
CA VAL A 62 -8.73 9.10 2.36
C VAL A 62 -8.86 9.83 3.68
N ALA A 63 -8.85 9.11 4.81
CA ALA A 63 -8.89 9.72 6.13
C ALA A 63 -7.70 10.65 6.37
N GLN A 64 -6.48 10.24 5.96
CA GLN A 64 -5.28 11.06 6.09
C GLN A 64 -5.35 12.37 5.30
N GLU A 65 -5.95 12.38 4.11
CA GLU A 65 -6.15 13.61 3.36
C GLU A 65 -7.15 14.55 4.03
N VAL A 66 -8.28 14.02 4.51
CA VAL A 66 -9.30 14.81 5.22
C VAL A 66 -8.75 15.43 6.49
N GLU A 67 -8.00 14.67 7.30
CA GLU A 67 -7.35 15.22 8.49
C GLU A 67 -6.33 16.30 8.16
N LYS A 68 -5.62 16.17 7.04
CA LYS A 68 -4.62 17.15 6.61
C LYS A 68 -5.27 18.47 6.20
N THR A 69 -6.35 18.43 5.42
CA THR A 69 -7.08 19.63 5.02
C THR A 69 -7.66 20.37 6.23
N LEU A 70 -8.21 19.65 7.21
CA LEU A 70 -8.76 20.26 8.42
C LEU A 70 -7.69 20.94 9.31
N LYS A 71 -6.45 20.44 9.28
CA LYS A 71 -5.33 21.04 10.03
C LYS A 71 -4.71 22.24 9.33
N GLU A 72 -4.81 22.34 8.01
CA GLU A 72 -4.29 23.49 7.24
C GLU A 72 -5.23 24.72 7.31
N GLU A 73 -6.48 24.52 7.74
CA GLU A 73 -7.50 25.57 7.90
C GLU A 73 -7.56 26.20 9.31
N ASN A 74 -6.73 25.75 10.26
CA ASN A 74 -6.61 26.28 11.63
C ASN A 74 -5.24 26.90 11.89
#